data_AF-A0A839GRC5-F1
#
_entry.id   AF-A0A839GRC5-F1
#
_cell.length_a   1.000
_cell.length_b   1.000
_cell.length_c   1.000
_cell.angle_alpha   90.00
_cell.angle_beta   90.00
_cell.angle_gamma   90.00
#
_symmetry.space_group_name_H-M   'P 1'
#
loop_
_entity.id
_entity.type
_entity.pdbx_description
1 polymer ?
#
loop_
_entity_poly.entity_id
_entity_poly.type
_entity_poly.pdbx_seq_one_letter_code
_entity_poly.pdbx_strand_id
1 'polypeptide(L)'
;MFGLFDKRTSKIEFTEESEEKFNHLLTEIYEILRDSAYTIQADRIKEILFAVQKEDPELFEQKVISAELLGGAGSVVDVWIEKEEKMKRMDSLMNDFLELTFKSGLNQRALKARMTRKMKNN
;
A
#
# COMPACT_ATOMS: atom_id res chain seq x y z
N MET A 1 18.46 -26.15 3.60
CA MET A 1 19.25 -24.91 3.44
C MET A 1 18.36 -23.89 2.76
N PHE A 2 17.84 -22.92 3.50
CA PHE A 2 17.07 -21.82 2.91
C PHE A 2 18.05 -20.85 2.27
N GLY A 3 18.00 -20.76 0.94
CA GLY A 3 18.83 -19.88 0.15
C GLY A 3 18.64 -18.43 0.60
N LEU A 4 19.78 -17.76 0.79
CA LEU A 4 19.90 -16.33 1.03
C LEU A 4 19.04 -15.59 0.01
N PHE A 5 17.91 -15.04 0.47
CA PHE A 5 17.20 -14.02 -0.28
C PHE A 5 18.15 -12.83 -0.35
N ASP A 6 18.73 -12.58 -1.52
CA ASP A 6 19.36 -11.31 -1.84
C ASP A 6 18.34 -10.21 -1.51
N LYS A 7 18.53 -9.56 -0.36
CA LYS A 7 17.84 -8.31 -0.03
C LYS A 7 18.33 -7.30 -1.05
N ARG A 8 17.68 -7.24 -2.21
CA ARG A 8 17.68 -6.04 -3.04
C ARG A 8 17.01 -4.98 -2.20
N THR A 9 17.78 -4.27 -1.39
CA THR A 9 17.34 -3.09 -0.65
C THR A 9 16.78 -2.15 -1.70
N SER A 10 15.46 -2.02 -1.73
CA SER A 10 14.87 -0.98 -2.55
C SER A 10 15.29 0.34 -1.92
N LYS A 11 16.01 1.18 -2.68
CA LYS A 11 16.29 2.54 -2.23
C LYS A 11 15.01 3.34 -2.47
N ILE A 12 14.07 3.21 -1.55
CA ILE A 12 12.92 4.11 -1.51
C ILE A 12 13.46 5.46 -1.04
N GLU A 13 13.19 6.49 -1.83
CA GLU A 13 13.50 7.87 -1.46
C GLU A 13 12.19 8.61 -1.17
N PHE A 14 12.07 9.10 0.06
CA PHE A 14 11.03 10.05 0.46
C PHE A 14 11.53 11.45 0.14
N THR A 15 11.04 12.02 -0.96
CA THR A 15 11.18 13.44 -1.24
C THR A 15 10.03 14.16 -0.57
N GLU A 16 10.15 15.46 -0.27
CA GLU A 16 9.04 16.25 0.30
C GLU A 16 7.75 16.07 -0.51
N GLU A 17 7.84 16.09 -1.85
CA GLU A 17 6.69 15.87 -2.74
C GLU A 17 6.10 14.46 -2.62
N SER A 18 6.92 13.41 -2.52
CA SER A 18 6.41 12.04 -2.42
C SER A 18 5.83 11.76 -1.05
N GLU A 19 6.42 12.33 0.00
CA GLU A 19 5.96 12.22 1.38
C GLU A 19 4.58 12.87 1.56
N GLU A 20 4.37 14.08 1.05
CA GLU A 20 3.06 14.75 1.09
C GLU A 20 1.97 13.90 0.39
N LYS A 21 2.29 13.35 -0.79
CA LYS A 21 1.36 12.49 -1.53
C LYS A 21 1.06 11.20 -0.79
N PHE A 22 2.07 10.55 -0.21
CA PHE A 22 1.86 9.35 0.60
C PHE A 22 0.99 9.64 1.82
N ASN A 23 1.28 10.71 2.56
CA ASN A 23 0.50 11.13 3.71
C ASN A 23 -0.97 11.34 3.33
N HIS A 24 -1.23 12.07 2.24
CA HIS A 24 -2.58 12.32 1.76
C HIS A 24 -3.32 11.02 1.40
N LEU A 25 -2.72 10.19 0.55
CA LEU A 25 -3.34 8.94 0.07
C LEU A 25 -3.62 7.98 1.23
N LEU A 26 -2.63 7.74 2.09
CA LEU A 26 -2.74 6.79 3.20
C LEU A 26 -3.74 7.26 4.26
N THR A 27 -3.81 8.58 4.51
CA THR A 27 -4.81 9.14 5.43
C THR A 27 -6.22 8.89 4.92
N GLU A 28 -6.49 9.18 3.65
CA GLU A 28 -7.83 9.00 3.10
C GLU A 28 -8.23 7.51 3.03
N ILE A 29 -7.29 6.63 2.65
CA ILE A 29 -7.51 5.17 2.69
C ILE A 29 -7.86 4.73 4.11
N TYR A 30 -7.10 5.19 5.12
CA TYR A 30 -7.35 4.87 6.52
C TYR A 30 -8.75 5.29 6.97
N GLU A 31 -9.17 6.51 6.63
CA GLU A 31 -10.49 7.03 7.01
C GLU A 31 -11.62 6.23 6.36
N ILE A 32 -11.50 5.91 5.07
CA ILE A 32 -12.50 5.09 4.37
C ILE A 32 -12.64 3.71 5.03
N LEU A 33 -11.53 3.06 5.37
CA LEU A 33 -11.53 1.75 6.01
C LEU A 33 -12.12 1.81 7.43
N ARG A 34 -11.68 2.78 8.24
CA ARG A 34 -12.18 3.01 9.59
C ARG A 34 -13.69 3.23 9.59
N ASP A 35 -14.17 4.11 8.72
CA ASP A 35 -15.58 4.49 8.63
C ASP A 35 -16.46 3.41 7.99
N SER A 36 -15.84 2.39 7.39
CA SER A 36 -16.50 1.22 6.82
C SER A 36 -16.33 -0.03 7.68
N ALA A 37 -15.93 0.13 8.96
CA ALA A 37 -15.74 -0.93 9.95
C ALA A 37 -14.64 -1.97 9.62
N TYR A 38 -13.66 -1.60 8.79
CA TYR A 38 -12.47 -2.41 8.50
C TYR A 38 -11.29 -2.01 9.38
N THR A 39 -11.46 -2.08 10.70
CA THR A 39 -10.48 -1.58 11.69
C THR A 39 -9.10 -2.23 11.53
N ILE A 40 -9.04 -3.55 11.30
CA ILE A 40 -7.77 -4.27 11.13
C ILE A 40 -7.00 -3.76 9.89
N GLN A 41 -7.70 -3.52 8.79
CA GLN A 41 -7.11 -2.98 7.57
C GLN A 41 -6.73 -1.52 7.71
N ALA A 42 -7.53 -0.73 8.44
CA ALA A 42 -7.21 0.65 8.77
C ALA A 42 -5.91 0.73 9.60
N ASP A 43 -5.73 -0.14 10.60
CA ASP A 43 -4.51 -0.18 11.41
C ASP A 43 -3.27 -0.51 10.57
N ARG A 44 -3.38 -1.44 9.61
CA ARG A 44 -2.28 -1.74 8.67
C ARG A 44 -1.87 -0.52 7.84
N ILE A 45 -2.85 0.27 7.39
CA ILE A 45 -2.58 1.52 6.65
C ILE A 45 -1.93 2.56 7.56
N LYS A 46 -2.35 2.64 8.82
CA LYS A 46 -1.76 3.53 9.82
C LYS A 46 -0.30 3.19 10.09
N GLU A 47 0.08 1.92 10.09
CA GLU A 47 1.49 1.49 10.22
C GLU A 47 2.34 1.92 9.01
N ILE A 48 1.79 1.86 7.79
CA ILE A 48 2.48 2.35 6.59
C ILE A 48 2.63 3.88 6.66
N LEU A 49 1.57 4.58 7.05
CA LEU A 49 1.60 6.03 7.25
C LEU A 49 2.66 6.44 8.29
N PHE A 50 2.74 5.70 9.39
CA PHE A 50 3.77 5.92 10.40
C PHE A 50 5.19 5.74 9.84
N ALA A 51 5.42 4.75 8.98
CA ALA A 51 6.72 4.54 8.34
C ALA A 51 7.11 5.73 7.44
N VAL A 52 6.15 6.27 6.68
CA VAL A 52 6.36 7.48 5.85
C VAL A 52 6.74 8.67 6.72
N GLN A 53 5.98 8.93 7.79
CA GLN A 53 6.22 10.06 8.71
C GLN A 53 7.52 9.95 9.53
N LYS A 54 8.11 8.76 9.58
CA LYS A 54 9.41 8.51 10.20
C LYS A 54 10.55 8.48 9.20
N GLU A 55 10.25 8.70 7.91
CA GLU A 55 11.19 8.53 6.81
C GLU A 55 11.92 7.18 6.91
N ASP A 56 11.18 6.13 7.28
CA ASP A 56 11.72 4.78 7.51
C ASP A 56 11.42 3.88 6.28
N PRO A 57 12.32 3.83 5.29
CA PRO A 57 12.10 3.08 4.06
C PRO A 57 12.10 1.57 4.30
N GLU A 58 12.81 1.06 5.32
CA GLU A 58 12.83 -0.38 5.62
C GLU A 58 11.50 -0.83 6.18
N LEU A 59 10.95 -0.07 7.15
CA LEU A 59 9.63 -0.35 7.70
C LEU A 59 8.55 -0.18 6.64
N PHE A 60 8.63 0.86 5.81
CA PHE A 60 7.70 1.08 4.72
C PHE A 60 7.71 -0.10 3.75
N GLU A 61 8.88 -0.51 3.27
CA GLU A 61 9.05 -1.66 2.38
C GLU A 61 8.44 -2.92 3.01
N GLN A 62 8.77 -3.23 4.26
CA GLN A 62 8.24 -4.39 4.98
C GLN A 62 6.71 -4.41 5.03
N LYS A 63 6.09 -3.27 5.33
CA LYS A 63 4.63 -3.17 5.47
C LYS A 63 3.93 -3.19 4.11
N VAL A 64 4.49 -2.53 3.10
CA VAL A 64 3.90 -2.52 1.76
C VAL A 64 3.96 -3.88 1.08
N ILE A 65 5.04 -4.64 1.23
CA ILE A 65 5.18 -5.92 0.52
C ILE A 65 4.49 -7.08 1.26
N SER A 66 3.92 -6.79 2.43
CA SER A 66 3.26 -7.77 3.27
C SER A 66 2.03 -8.39 2.58
N ALA A 67 1.73 -9.64 2.95
CA ALA A 67 0.47 -10.27 2.57
C ALA A 67 -0.73 -9.45 3.10
N GLU A 68 -0.59 -8.88 4.29
CA GLU A 68 -1.61 -8.04 4.92
C GLU A 68 -2.07 -6.87 4.05
N LEU A 69 -1.16 -6.26 3.28
CA LEU A 69 -1.50 -5.27 2.28
C LEU A 69 -1.84 -5.90 0.92
N LEU A 70 -0.94 -6.70 0.33
CA LEU A 70 -0.97 -7.05 -1.10
C LEU A 70 -1.69 -8.35 -1.45
N GLY A 71 -2.06 -9.17 -0.47
CA GLY A 71 -2.86 -10.37 -0.77
C GLY A 71 -2.94 -11.41 0.33
N GLY A 72 -3.94 -12.26 0.24
CA GLY A 72 -4.31 -13.20 1.29
C GLY A 72 -5.71 -12.86 1.81
N ALA A 73 -6.33 -13.80 2.50
CA ALA A 73 -7.69 -13.60 3.00
C ALA A 73 -7.74 -12.38 3.93
N GLY A 74 -8.56 -11.39 3.58
CA GLY A 74 -8.71 -10.16 4.35
C GLY A 74 -7.57 -9.14 4.19
N SER A 75 -6.78 -9.23 3.11
CA SER A 75 -5.82 -8.18 2.77
C SER A 75 -6.51 -6.84 2.49
N VAL A 76 -5.80 -5.73 2.67
CA VAL A 76 -6.35 -4.39 2.39
C VAL A 76 -6.83 -4.27 0.95
N VAL A 77 -6.05 -4.78 -0.01
CA VAL A 77 -6.39 -4.69 -1.44
C VAL A 77 -7.61 -5.52 -1.85
N ASP A 78 -8.09 -6.41 -0.99
CA ASP A 78 -9.24 -7.28 -1.23
C ASP A 78 -10.47 -6.89 -0.37
N VAL A 79 -10.42 -5.75 0.31
CA VAL A 79 -11.58 -5.20 1.04
C VAL A 79 -12.70 -4.86 0.07
N TRP A 80 -13.94 -5.21 0.44
CA TRP A 80 -15.14 -4.91 -0.34
C TRP A 80 -16.08 -3.99 0.43
N ILE A 81 -16.18 -2.73 0.03
CA ILE A 81 -17.06 -1.74 0.67
C ILE A 81 -18.41 -1.72 -0.05
N GLU A 82 -19.51 -1.92 0.68
CA GLU A 82 -20.86 -2.01 0.10
C GLU A 82 -21.29 -0.75 -0.66
N LYS A 83 -20.85 0.44 -0.20
CA LYS A 83 -21.15 1.71 -0.85
C LYS A 83 -20.29 1.88 -2.08
N GLU A 84 -20.89 1.78 -3.27
CA GLU A 84 -20.21 1.82 -4.56
C GLU A 84 -19.29 3.04 -4.73
N GLU A 85 -19.74 4.23 -4.35
CA GLU A 85 -18.92 5.46 -4.42
C GLU A 85 -17.66 5.37 -3.58
N LYS A 86 -17.78 4.84 -2.35
CA LYS A 86 -16.63 4.63 -1.46
C LYS A 86 -15.71 3.55 -2.00
N MET A 87 -16.27 2.48 -2.58
CA MET A 87 -15.48 1.41 -3.19
C MET A 87 -14.66 1.94 -4.38
N LYS A 88 -15.28 2.69 -5.28
CA LYS A 88 -14.57 3.33 -6.41
C LYS A 88 -13.47 4.28 -5.94
N ARG A 89 -13.75 5.09 -4.92
CA ARG A 89 -12.75 5.99 -4.33
C ARG A 89 -11.59 5.21 -3.71
N MET A 90 -11.89 4.18 -2.93
CA MET A 90 -10.90 3.28 -2.32
C MET A 90 -10.01 2.63 -3.39
N ASP A 91 -10.60 2.12 -4.47
CA ASP A 91 -9.85 1.50 -5.56
C ASP A 91 -8.92 2.49 -6.25
N SER A 92 -9.39 3.71 -6.52
CA SER A 92 -8.58 4.79 -7.10
C SER A 92 -7.39 5.13 -6.18
N LEU A 93 -7.65 5.39 -4.90
CA LEU A 93 -6.61 5.73 -3.93
C LEU A 93 -5.56 4.63 -3.78
N MET A 94 -6.01 3.37 -3.73
CA MET A 94 -5.10 2.23 -3.68
C MET A 94 -4.28 2.11 -4.95
N ASN A 95 -4.82 2.46 -6.12
CA ASN A 95 -4.05 2.45 -7.37
C ASN A 95 -2.97 3.53 -7.35
N ASP A 96 -3.35 4.76 -6.99
CA ASP A 96 -2.44 5.90 -6.90
C ASP A 96 -1.32 5.61 -5.90
N PHE A 97 -1.66 5.01 -4.75
CA PHE A 97 -0.69 4.59 -3.75
C PHE A 97 0.30 3.56 -4.27
N LEU A 98 -0.17 2.49 -4.93
CA LEU A 98 0.71 1.44 -5.46
C LEU A 98 1.57 1.97 -6.62
N GLU A 99 1.03 2.85 -7.46
CA GLU A 99 1.78 3.51 -8.52
C GLU A 99 2.87 4.44 -7.97
N LEU A 100 2.54 5.26 -6.97
CA LEU A 100 3.50 6.11 -6.29
C LEU A 100 4.62 5.27 -5.66
N THR A 101 4.26 4.20 -4.97
CA THR A 101 5.22 3.26 -4.37
C THR A 101 6.17 2.65 -5.40
N PHE A 102 5.65 2.27 -6.57
CA PHE A 102 6.45 1.76 -7.68
C PHE A 102 7.41 2.83 -8.23
N LYS A 103 6.92 4.06 -8.44
CA LYS A 103 7.72 5.20 -8.92
C LYS A 103 8.80 5.62 -7.92
N SER A 104 8.54 5.49 -6.62
CA SER A 104 9.51 5.76 -5.54
C SER A 104 10.58 4.68 -5.39
N GLY A 105 10.59 3.64 -6.23
CA GLY A 105 11.69 2.69 -6.32
C GLY A 105 11.39 1.29 -5.77
N LEU A 106 10.24 1.06 -5.12
CA LEU A 106 9.87 -0.25 -4.59
C LEU A 106 9.39 -1.18 -5.71
N ASN A 107 10.35 -1.79 -6.42
CA ASN A 107 10.10 -2.55 -7.65
C ASN A 107 9.90 -4.07 -7.44
N GLN A 108 9.41 -4.45 -6.27
CA GLN A 108 9.29 -5.86 -5.90
C GLN A 108 8.27 -6.63 -6.75
N ARG A 109 8.50 -7.95 -6.88
CA ARG A 109 7.64 -8.85 -7.69
C ARG A 109 6.19 -8.88 -7.21
N ALA A 110 5.96 -8.83 -5.90
CA ALA A 110 4.62 -8.83 -5.32
C ALA A 110 3.82 -7.59 -5.76
N LEU A 111 4.43 -6.40 -5.65
CA LEU A 111 3.83 -5.14 -6.09
C LEU A 111 3.53 -5.16 -7.60
N LYS A 112 4.52 -5.56 -8.41
CA LYS A 112 4.37 -5.71 -9.88
C LYS A 112 3.22 -6.64 -10.26
N ALA A 113 3.10 -7.78 -9.59
CA ALA A 113 2.03 -8.74 -9.84
C ALA A 113 0.65 -8.13 -9.54
N ARG A 114 0.52 -7.29 -8.49
CA ARG A 114 -0.74 -6.62 -8.16
C ARG A 114 -1.09 -5.52 -9.17
N MET A 115 -0.13 -4.68 -9.56
CA MET A 115 -0.34 -3.69 -10.62
C MET A 115 -0.76 -4.34 -11.94
N THR A 116 -0.13 -5.46 -12.32
CA THR A 116 -0.45 -6.19 -13.56
C THR A 116 -1.86 -6.79 -13.53
N ARG A 117 -2.33 -7.28 -12.38
CA ARG A 117 -3.72 -7.78 -12.23
C ARG A 117 -4.73 -6.66 -12.38
N LYS A 118 -4.46 -5.48 -11.80
CA LYS A 118 -5.38 -4.34 -11.88
C LYS A 118 -5.47 -3.75 -13.29
N MET A 119 -4.37 -3.66 -14.04
CA MET A 119 -4.38 -3.22 -15.44
C MET A 119 -5.13 -4.15 -16.40
N LYS A 120 -5.40 -5.41 -16.02
CA LYS A 120 -6.19 -6.35 -16.84
C LYS A 120 -7.69 -6.33 -16.54
N ASN A 121 -8.09 -5.68 -15.44
CA ASN A 121 -9.47 -5.63 -14.96
C ASN A 121 -10.13 -4.26 -15.17
N ASN A 122 -9.38 -3.27 -15.66
CA ASN A 122 -9.87 -2.00 -16.20
C ASN A 122 -10.00 -2.11 -17.73
#